data_AF-A0A6C0DFG0-F1
#
_entry.id   AF-A0A6C0DFG0-F1
#
_cell.length_a   1.000
_cell.length_b   1.000
_cell.length_c   1.000
_cell.angle_alpha   90.00
_cell.angle_beta   90.00
_cell.angle_gamma   90.00
#
_symmetry.space_group_name_H-M   'P 1'
#
loop_
_entity.id
_entity.type
_entity.pdbx_description
1 polymer ?
#
loop_
_entity_poly.entity_id
_entity_poly.type
_entity_poly.pdbx_seq_one_letter_code
_entity_poly.pdbx_strand_id
1 'polypeptide(L)'
;MIHNWKFLYSTTELEKEFLNSPKKICIAAHSTPFFDGYILYNAFKCFGEKNPQVYARGPSPYFPDWCIQITNKGGFVKNEILSLQHREKFCRILFPSGGTITWKTGFYVLAKELDAKIVVCGIDYGTNSVIIDSIIDPFDTFEETREFCISRLRKYSPGPLGFILRVLCNYGCETYKYNEQEIFFYRGSLFITMFILYFVLHFSM
;
A
#
# COMPACT_ATOMS: atom_id res chain seq x y z
N MET A 1 17.52 -5.48 2.66
CA MET A 1 16.43 -6.27 3.26
C MET A 1 15.40 -6.82 2.25
N ILE A 2 15.47 -6.53 0.94
CA ILE A 2 14.51 -7.08 -0.06
C ILE A 2 14.98 -8.42 -0.70
N HIS A 3 16.23 -8.83 -0.50
CA HIS A 3 16.86 -9.94 -1.24
C HIS A 3 16.19 -11.32 -1.12
N ASN A 4 15.18 -11.50 -0.25
CA ASN A 4 14.46 -12.77 -0.06
C ASN A 4 12.96 -12.68 -0.37
N TRP A 5 12.48 -11.61 -1.01
CA TRP A 5 11.07 -11.51 -1.37
C TRP A 5 10.75 -12.23 -2.67
N LYS A 6 9.65 -12.99 -2.69
CA LYS A 6 9.10 -13.63 -3.89
C LYS A 6 8.01 -12.76 -4.49
N PHE A 7 8.02 -12.59 -5.81
CA PHE A 7 7.00 -11.82 -6.53
C PHE A 7 6.22 -12.76 -7.44
N LEU A 8 4.95 -12.96 -7.12
CA LEU A 8 4.12 -14.03 -7.67
C LEU A 8 2.81 -13.49 -8.24
N TYR A 9 2.26 -14.21 -9.22
CA TYR A 9 0.87 -14.08 -9.65
C TYR A 9 0.08 -15.24 -9.09
N SER A 10 -1.18 -15.02 -8.73
CA SER A 10 -2.03 -16.13 -8.24
C SER A 10 -2.33 -17.16 -9.33
N THR A 11 -2.39 -16.72 -10.60
CA THR A 11 -2.55 -17.59 -11.76
C THR A 11 -1.80 -17.02 -12.98
N THR A 12 -1.61 -17.85 -14.01
CA THR A 12 -1.01 -17.45 -15.29
C THR A 12 -1.90 -16.49 -16.09
N GLU A 13 -3.22 -16.56 -15.91
CA GLU A 13 -4.18 -15.67 -16.57
C GLU A 13 -4.05 -14.25 -15.99
N LEU A 14 -3.87 -14.14 -14.67
CA LEU A 14 -3.64 -12.87 -13.99
C LEU A 14 -2.32 -12.22 -14.41
N GLU A 15 -1.28 -13.00 -14.69
CA GLU A 15 -0.03 -12.48 -15.25
C GLU A 15 -0.28 -11.78 -16.59
N LYS A 16 -1.00 -12.46 -17.51
CA LYS A 16 -1.35 -11.88 -18.82
C LYS A 16 -2.22 -10.64 -18.67
N GLU A 17 -3.25 -10.71 -17.84
CA GLU A 17 -4.15 -9.58 -17.59
C GLU A 17 -3.39 -8.39 -16.98
N PHE A 18 -2.49 -8.65 -16.04
CA PHE A 18 -1.65 -7.62 -15.44
C PHE A 18 -0.79 -6.93 -16.49
N LEU A 19 -0.06 -7.69 -17.31
CA LEU A 19 0.84 -7.12 -18.32
C LEU A 19 0.08 -6.32 -19.40
N ASN A 20 -1.14 -6.75 -19.73
CA ASN A 20 -1.99 -6.11 -20.74
C ASN A 20 -2.81 -4.93 -20.21
N SER A 21 -2.95 -4.75 -18.90
CA SER A 21 -3.73 -3.64 -18.32
C SER A 21 -2.90 -2.34 -18.27
N PRO A 22 -3.19 -1.30 -19.06
CA PRO A 22 -2.32 -0.12 -19.11
C PRO A 22 -2.51 0.82 -17.91
N LYS A 23 -3.72 0.88 -17.34
CA LYS A 23 -4.04 1.77 -16.22
C LYS A 23 -4.35 0.93 -14.99
N LYS A 24 -3.53 1.08 -13.95
CA LYS A 24 -3.61 0.27 -12.74
C LYS A 24 -3.70 1.12 -11.47
N ILE A 25 -4.76 0.88 -10.71
CA ILE A 25 -4.92 1.31 -9.33
C ILE A 25 -4.68 0.11 -8.43
N CYS A 26 -3.46 -0.01 -7.92
CA CYS A 26 -3.00 -1.10 -7.11
C CYS A 26 -3.29 -0.81 -5.65
N ILE A 27 -3.89 -1.78 -4.95
CA ILE A 27 -4.22 -1.66 -3.54
C ILE A 27 -3.61 -2.80 -2.75
N ALA A 28 -3.21 -2.50 -1.52
CA ALA A 28 -2.76 -3.49 -0.57
C ALA A 28 -3.24 -3.12 0.85
N ALA A 29 -3.33 -4.14 1.71
CA ALA A 29 -3.31 -3.91 3.14
C ALA A 29 -1.89 -3.49 3.56
N HIS A 30 -1.77 -2.75 4.66
CA HIS A 30 -0.47 -2.36 5.20
C HIS A 30 -0.39 -2.55 6.71
N SER A 31 0.82 -2.81 7.16
CA SER A 31 1.31 -2.69 8.53
C SER A 31 2.07 -1.36 8.69
N THR A 32 2.90 -1.02 7.71
CA THR A 32 3.73 0.19 7.72
C THR A 32 3.76 0.83 6.33
N PRO A 33 2.90 1.83 6.04
CA PRO A 33 2.67 2.33 4.68
C PRO A 33 3.93 2.63 3.87
N PHE A 34 4.95 3.20 4.51
CA PHE A 34 6.20 3.54 3.83
C PHE A 34 7.04 2.31 3.47
N PHE A 35 7.27 1.38 4.40
CA PHE A 35 8.06 0.17 4.15
C PHE A 35 7.33 -0.80 3.23
N ASP A 36 6.03 -0.99 3.46
CA ASP A 36 5.16 -1.81 2.62
C ASP A 36 5.10 -1.21 1.21
N GLY A 37 5.06 0.13 1.13
CA GLY A 37 5.16 0.89 -0.10
C GLY A 37 6.47 0.60 -0.85
N TYR A 38 7.59 0.61 -0.15
CA TYR A 38 8.89 0.28 -0.74
C TYR A 38 8.96 -1.17 -1.25
N ILE A 39 8.39 -2.14 -0.50
CA ILE A 39 8.29 -3.54 -0.94
C ILE A 39 7.45 -3.62 -2.22
N LEU A 40 6.27 -3.00 -2.25
CA LEU A 40 5.41 -2.97 -3.42
C LEU A 40 6.07 -2.28 -4.61
N TYR A 41 6.73 -1.14 -4.42
CA TYR A 41 7.44 -0.45 -5.50
C TYR A 41 8.42 -1.38 -6.23
N ASN A 42 9.24 -2.12 -5.47
CA ASN A 42 10.18 -3.07 -6.04
C ASN A 42 9.49 -4.28 -6.66
N ALA A 43 8.44 -4.82 -6.04
CA ALA A 43 7.65 -5.92 -6.60
C ALA A 43 7.05 -5.53 -7.96
N PHE A 44 6.46 -4.34 -8.08
CA PHE A 44 5.87 -3.84 -9.31
C PHE A 44 6.89 -3.60 -10.42
N LYS A 45 8.11 -3.13 -10.06
CA LYS A 45 9.23 -3.09 -11.01
C LYS A 45 9.56 -4.48 -11.54
N CYS A 46 9.59 -5.50 -10.68
CA CYS A 46 9.82 -6.89 -11.07
C CYS A 46 8.67 -7.48 -11.91
N PHE A 47 7.43 -7.08 -11.66
CA PHE A 47 6.26 -7.42 -12.49
C PHE A 47 6.23 -6.69 -13.84
N GLY A 48 7.24 -5.89 -14.17
CA GLY A 48 7.39 -5.23 -15.48
C GLY A 48 6.86 -3.80 -15.55
N GLU A 49 6.44 -3.20 -14.44
CA GLU A 49 6.06 -1.79 -14.43
C GLU A 49 7.28 -0.86 -14.44
N LYS A 50 7.34 0.05 -15.41
CA LYS A 50 8.48 0.97 -15.57
C LYS A 50 8.47 2.10 -14.53
N ASN A 51 7.30 2.60 -14.15
CA ASN A 51 7.19 3.74 -13.24
C ASN A 51 6.02 3.56 -12.24
N PRO A 52 6.05 2.54 -11.37
CA PRO A 52 5.09 2.43 -10.28
C PRO A 52 5.33 3.57 -9.29
N GLN A 53 4.25 4.24 -8.89
CA GLN A 53 4.30 5.31 -7.88
C GLN A 53 3.44 4.94 -6.68
N VAL A 54 4.02 5.06 -5.49
CA VAL A 54 3.37 4.73 -4.23
C VAL A 54 2.85 6.01 -3.58
N TYR A 55 1.63 5.95 -3.06
CA TYR A 55 1.11 7.01 -2.21
C TYR A 55 1.25 6.63 -0.75
N ALA A 56 2.04 7.41 -0.02
CA ALA A 56 2.18 7.25 1.41
C ALA A 56 2.19 8.61 2.11
N ARG A 57 1.78 8.60 3.38
CA ARG A 57 2.03 9.70 4.31
C ARG A 57 3.32 9.38 5.06
N GLY A 58 4.13 10.40 5.31
CA GLY A 58 5.45 10.22 5.89
C GLY A 58 5.93 11.50 6.58
N PRO A 59 6.93 11.37 7.47
CA PRO A 59 7.29 12.40 8.43
C PRO A 59 8.23 13.49 7.90
N SER A 60 8.72 13.36 6.66
CA SER A 60 9.83 14.18 6.14
C SER A 60 9.45 14.86 4.81
N PRO A 61 9.98 16.05 4.50
CA PRO A 61 9.89 16.65 3.17
C PRO A 61 10.69 15.89 2.11
N TYR A 62 11.59 14.99 2.51
CA TYR A 62 12.41 14.19 1.60
C TYR A 62 11.75 12.85 1.32
N PHE A 63 10.81 12.86 0.38
CA PHE A 63 10.25 11.65 -0.18
C PHE A 63 11.10 11.17 -1.36
N PRO A 64 11.40 9.87 -1.46
CA PRO A 64 12.07 9.35 -2.64
C PRO A 64 11.15 9.45 -3.86
N ASP A 65 11.71 9.60 -5.07
CA ASP A 65 10.96 9.86 -6.31
C ASP A 65 9.87 8.83 -6.64
N TRP A 66 10.00 7.61 -6.10
CA TRP A 66 9.01 6.55 -6.24
C TRP A 66 7.75 6.73 -5.39
N CYS A 67 7.79 7.64 -4.40
CA CYS A 67 6.72 7.85 -3.44
C CYS A 67 6.17 9.28 -3.55
N ILE A 68 4.88 9.39 -3.85
CA ILE A 68 4.16 10.65 -3.84
C ILE A 68 3.55 10.85 -2.44
N GLN A 69 3.90 11.98 -1.80
CA GLN A 69 3.36 12.32 -0.49
C GLN A 69 1.89 12.73 -0.60
N ILE A 70 1.01 12.04 0.14
CA ILE A 70 -0.36 12.53 0.36
C ILE A 70 -0.31 13.62 1.42
N THR A 71 -0.64 14.86 1.04
CA THR A 71 -0.78 15.97 1.98
C THR A 71 -2.17 15.97 2.63
N ASN A 72 -2.31 16.60 3.80
CA ASN A 72 -3.62 16.77 4.47
C ASN A 72 -4.51 17.81 3.78
N LYS A 73 -4.04 18.43 2.68
CA LYS A 73 -4.85 19.36 1.90
C LYS A 73 -5.87 18.53 1.11
N GLY A 74 -7.15 18.90 1.19
CA GLY A 74 -8.20 18.25 0.41
C GLY A 74 -7.90 18.30 -1.10
N GLY A 75 -8.57 17.44 -1.86
CA GLY A 75 -8.48 17.45 -3.33
C GLY A 75 -7.44 16.51 -3.94
N PHE A 76 -6.78 15.66 -3.16
CA PHE A 76 -5.85 14.64 -3.68
C PHE A 76 -6.42 13.84 -4.87
N VAL A 77 -7.61 13.25 -4.69
CA VAL A 77 -8.25 12.43 -5.73
C VAL A 77 -8.53 13.25 -6.99
N LYS A 78 -9.10 14.45 -6.84
CA LYS A 78 -9.39 15.34 -7.96
C LYS A 78 -8.12 15.72 -8.74
N ASN A 79 -7.06 16.09 -8.01
CA ASN A 79 -5.80 16.48 -8.63
C ASN A 79 -5.15 15.30 -9.37
N GLU A 80 -5.25 14.09 -8.80
CA GLU A 80 -4.70 12.91 -9.44
C GLU A 80 -5.50 12.47 -10.68
N ILE A 81 -6.83 12.65 -10.68
CA ILE A 81 -7.63 12.45 -11.90
C ILE A 81 -7.15 13.39 -13.00
N LEU A 82 -7.01 14.69 -12.71
CA LEU A 82 -6.55 15.69 -13.68
C LEU A 82 -5.13 15.38 -14.21
N SER A 83 -4.25 14.83 -13.37
CA SER A 83 -2.86 14.51 -13.74
C SER A 83 -2.74 13.22 -14.58
N LEU A 84 -3.73 12.32 -14.47
CA LEU A 84 -3.73 10.99 -15.08
C LEU A 84 -4.68 10.81 -16.26
N GLN A 85 -5.73 11.63 -16.39
CA GLN A 85 -6.81 11.43 -17.37
C GLN A 85 -6.32 11.32 -18.83
N HIS A 86 -5.21 11.97 -19.17
CA HIS A 86 -4.61 11.93 -20.51
C HIS A 86 -3.43 10.96 -20.63
N ARG A 87 -3.11 10.21 -19.58
CA ARG A 87 -2.03 9.22 -19.62
C ARG A 87 -2.53 7.90 -20.16
N GLU A 88 -1.83 7.38 -21.16
CA GLU A 88 -2.12 6.06 -21.73
C GLU A 88 -1.82 4.93 -20.74
N LYS A 89 -0.72 5.04 -19.98
CA LYS A 89 -0.26 4.03 -19.03
C LYS A 89 0.11 4.64 -17.68
N PHE A 90 -0.33 4.02 -16.58
CA PHE A 90 0.15 4.33 -15.24
C PHE A 90 -0.02 3.15 -14.27
N CYS A 91 0.80 3.14 -13.23
CA CYS A 91 0.67 2.24 -12.09
C CYS A 91 0.74 3.05 -10.80
N ARG A 92 -0.34 3.02 -10.03
CA ARG A 92 -0.51 3.75 -8.77
C ARG A 92 -0.76 2.79 -7.64
N ILE A 93 0.03 2.89 -6.57
CA ILE A 93 -0.07 2.01 -5.40
C ILE A 93 -0.63 2.81 -4.24
N LEU A 94 -1.76 2.38 -3.71
CA LEU A 94 -2.50 3.03 -2.63
C LEU A 94 -2.71 2.06 -1.47
N PHE A 95 -2.83 2.63 -0.30
CA PHE A 95 -3.28 1.96 0.90
C PHE A 95 -4.67 2.48 1.25
N PRO A 96 -5.78 1.77 0.91
CA PRO A 96 -7.14 2.30 1.04
C PRO A 96 -7.51 2.73 2.46
N SER A 97 -6.99 2.04 3.46
CA SER A 97 -7.17 2.41 4.86
C SER A 97 -6.50 3.72 5.23
N GLY A 98 -5.39 4.11 4.58
CA GLY A 98 -4.71 5.39 4.82
C GLY A 98 -4.32 5.63 6.27
N GLY A 99 -4.08 4.57 7.05
CA GLY A 99 -3.80 4.66 8.48
C GLY A 99 -5.04 4.75 9.39
N THR A 100 -6.24 4.52 8.85
CA THR A 100 -7.51 4.46 9.60
C THR A 100 -8.21 3.10 9.46
N ILE A 101 -9.15 2.79 10.36
CA ILE A 101 -9.93 1.55 10.33
C ILE A 101 -10.84 1.52 9.08
N THR A 102 -11.46 2.65 8.78
CA THR A 102 -12.33 2.79 7.61
C THR A 102 -11.51 2.98 6.35
N TRP A 103 -11.83 2.20 5.31
CA TRP A 103 -11.26 2.37 3.99
C TRP A 103 -11.82 3.63 3.32
N LYS A 104 -10.94 4.43 2.74
CA LYS A 104 -11.30 5.61 1.95
C LYS A 104 -11.69 5.20 0.53
N THR A 105 -12.59 5.97 -0.06
CA THR A 105 -13.13 5.72 -1.42
C THR A 105 -12.18 6.07 -2.55
N GLY A 106 -11.03 6.69 -2.27
CA GLY A 106 -10.15 7.27 -3.29
C GLY A 106 -9.70 6.28 -4.37
N PHE A 107 -9.38 5.03 -4.01
CA PHE A 107 -8.98 4.02 -5.01
C PHE A 107 -10.12 3.67 -5.96
N TYR A 108 -11.35 3.57 -5.45
CA TYR A 108 -12.55 3.24 -6.24
C TYR A 108 -12.91 4.39 -7.18
N VAL A 109 -12.89 5.63 -6.68
CA VAL A 109 -13.14 6.81 -7.51
C VAL A 109 -12.08 6.95 -8.60
N LEU A 110 -10.79 6.78 -8.27
CA LEU A 110 -9.72 6.81 -9.27
C LEU A 110 -9.90 5.73 -10.33
N ALA A 111 -10.28 4.52 -9.94
CA ALA A 111 -10.49 3.41 -10.88
C ALA A 111 -11.64 3.70 -11.86
N LYS A 112 -12.79 4.19 -11.36
CA LYS A 112 -13.95 4.53 -12.21
C LYS A 112 -13.65 5.70 -13.15
N GLU A 113 -13.13 6.80 -12.62
CA GLU A 113 -12.95 8.04 -13.40
C GLU A 113 -11.84 7.93 -14.45
N LEU A 114 -10.85 7.06 -14.24
CA LEU A 114 -9.70 6.90 -15.14
C LEU A 114 -9.80 5.70 -16.07
N ASP A 115 -10.88 4.91 -15.97
CA ASP A 115 -11.04 3.62 -16.65
C ASP A 115 -9.83 2.71 -16.37
N ALA A 116 -9.55 2.50 -15.08
CA ALA A 116 -8.39 1.78 -14.60
C ALA A 116 -8.79 0.53 -13.83
N LYS A 117 -8.03 -0.55 -14.02
CA LYS A 117 -8.21 -1.79 -13.27
C LYS A 117 -7.79 -1.59 -11.81
N ILE A 118 -8.54 -2.18 -10.89
CA ILE A 118 -8.13 -2.33 -9.50
C ILE A 118 -7.31 -3.61 -9.39
N VAL A 119 -6.04 -3.47 -9.00
CA VAL A 119 -5.13 -4.60 -8.79
C VAL A 119 -4.99 -4.85 -7.29
N VAL A 120 -5.57 -5.94 -6.81
CA VAL A 120 -5.49 -6.35 -5.40
C VAL A 120 -4.18 -7.09 -5.17
N CYS A 121 -3.36 -6.59 -4.25
CA CYS A 121 -2.02 -7.11 -3.99
C CYS A 121 -1.88 -7.56 -2.54
N GLY A 122 -1.56 -8.83 -2.35
CA GLY A 122 -1.20 -9.39 -1.04
C GLY A 122 0.26 -9.13 -0.72
N ILE A 123 0.53 -8.56 0.46
CA ILE A 123 1.87 -8.57 1.07
C ILE A 123 1.82 -9.62 2.19
N ASP A 124 2.53 -10.73 2.00
CA ASP A 124 2.58 -11.83 2.95
C ASP A 124 3.95 -11.93 3.60
N TYR A 125 4.04 -11.46 4.84
CA TYR A 125 5.27 -11.50 5.62
C TYR A 125 5.60 -12.90 6.14
N GLY A 126 4.62 -13.81 6.20
CA GLY A 126 4.85 -15.20 6.63
C GLY A 126 5.70 -15.96 5.62
N THR A 127 5.50 -15.69 4.33
CA THR A 127 6.24 -16.31 3.22
C THR A 127 7.23 -15.37 2.54
N ASN A 128 7.33 -14.11 3.00
CA ASN A 128 8.06 -13.02 2.35
C ASN A 128 7.71 -12.93 0.85
N SER A 129 6.42 -12.78 0.54
CA SER A 129 5.98 -12.69 -0.85
C SER A 129 5.02 -11.54 -1.10
N VAL A 130 5.08 -10.98 -2.31
CA VAL A 130 4.06 -10.10 -2.88
C VAL A 130 3.33 -10.86 -3.96
N ILE A 131 2.01 -10.93 -3.84
CA ILE A 131 1.15 -11.67 -4.76
C ILE A 131 0.20 -10.70 -5.44
N ILE A 132 0.17 -10.70 -6.78
CA ILE A 132 -0.97 -10.15 -7.53
C ILE A 132 -2.13 -11.13 -7.36
N ASP A 133 -3.08 -10.73 -6.52
CA ASP A 133 -4.15 -11.61 -6.06
C ASP A 133 -5.32 -11.66 -7.02
N SER A 134 -5.80 -10.49 -7.43
CA SER A 134 -6.96 -10.31 -8.28
C SER A 134 -6.81 -9.02 -9.07
N ILE A 135 -7.39 -9.00 -10.27
CA ILE A 135 -7.56 -7.79 -11.08
C ILE A 135 -9.05 -7.69 -11.40
N ILE A 136 -9.64 -6.54 -11.12
CA ILE A 136 -11.08 -6.31 -11.31
C ILE A 136 -11.32 -4.93 -11.89
N ASP A 137 -12.47 -4.78 -12.55
CA ASP A 137 -13.10 -3.48 -12.70
C ASP A 137 -13.77 -3.08 -11.37
N PRO A 138 -13.89 -1.77 -11.07
CA PRO A 138 -14.72 -1.33 -9.96
C PRO A 138 -16.17 -1.79 -10.19
N PHE A 139 -16.78 -2.42 -9.18
CA PHE A 139 -18.19 -2.81 -9.24
C PHE A 139 -19.11 -1.58 -9.22
N ASP A 140 -20.41 -1.83 -9.26
CA ASP A 140 -21.42 -0.77 -9.28
C ASP A 140 -21.32 0.13 -8.04
N THR A 141 -21.07 -0.48 -6.88
CA THR A 141 -20.91 0.24 -5.61
C THR A 141 -19.50 0.16 -5.03
N PHE A 142 -19.16 1.16 -4.22
CA PHE A 142 -17.92 1.17 -3.45
C PHE A 142 -17.90 0.02 -2.44
N GLU A 143 -19.02 -0.23 -1.78
CA GLU A 143 -19.18 -1.22 -0.73
C GLU A 143 -18.90 -2.64 -1.25
N GLU A 144 -19.48 -3.01 -2.39
CA GLU A 144 -19.21 -4.31 -3.03
C GLU A 144 -17.73 -4.44 -3.41
N THR A 145 -17.17 -3.39 -4.04
CA THR A 145 -15.76 -3.39 -4.44
C THR A 145 -14.86 -3.54 -3.22
N ARG A 146 -15.17 -2.81 -2.15
CA ARG A 146 -14.45 -2.83 -0.88
C ARG A 146 -14.52 -4.20 -0.22
N GLU A 147 -15.70 -4.79 -0.08
CA GLU A 147 -15.87 -6.11 0.58
C GLU A 147 -15.15 -7.21 -0.21
N PHE A 148 -15.22 -7.19 -1.54
CA PHE A 148 -14.42 -8.09 -2.36
C PHE A 148 -12.92 -7.92 -2.10
N CYS A 149 -12.39 -6.70 -2.22
CA CYS A 149 -10.97 -6.43 -2.02
C CYS A 149 -10.50 -6.85 -0.61
N ILE A 150 -11.29 -6.56 0.42
CA ILE A 150 -11.02 -7.00 1.79
C ILE A 150 -10.99 -8.51 1.88
N SER A 151 -11.99 -9.22 1.36
CA SER A 151 -12.07 -10.69 1.43
C SER A 151 -10.81 -11.35 0.84
N ARG A 152 -10.25 -10.77 -0.22
CA ARG A 152 -9.03 -11.23 -0.89
C ARG A 152 -7.77 -10.96 -0.07
N LEU A 153 -7.68 -9.79 0.59
CA LEU A 153 -6.50 -9.39 1.36
C LEU A 153 -6.40 -10.08 2.74
N ARG A 154 -7.52 -10.54 3.30
CA ARG A 154 -7.57 -11.17 4.64
C ARG A 154 -6.72 -12.42 4.82
N LYS A 155 -6.35 -13.10 3.73
CA LYS A 155 -5.61 -14.36 3.80
C LYS A 155 -4.09 -14.21 3.92
N TYR A 156 -3.56 -12.98 3.79
CA TYR A 156 -2.11 -12.74 3.80
C TYR A 156 -1.62 -12.40 5.21
N SER A 157 -0.39 -12.79 5.57
CA SER A 157 0.13 -12.56 6.92
C SER A 157 0.61 -11.12 7.08
N PRO A 158 0.19 -10.38 8.13
CA PRO A 158 0.65 -9.02 8.38
C PRO A 158 2.12 -9.00 8.82
N GLY A 159 2.75 -7.82 8.71
CA GLY A 159 4.12 -7.61 9.15
C GLY A 159 4.28 -7.56 10.68
N PRO A 160 5.50 -7.71 11.20
CA PRO A 160 5.79 -7.85 12.63
C PRO A 160 5.36 -6.62 13.46
N LEU A 161 5.42 -5.42 12.90
CA LEU A 161 4.96 -4.18 13.56
C LEU A 161 3.42 -4.03 13.55
N GLY A 162 2.73 -4.78 12.69
CA GLY A 162 1.26 -4.84 12.66
C GLY A 162 0.66 -5.46 13.92
N PHE A 163 1.43 -6.24 14.68
CA PHE A 163 0.99 -6.80 15.96
C PHE A 163 0.93 -5.75 17.08
N ILE A 164 1.79 -4.73 17.05
CA ILE A 164 1.92 -3.72 18.12
C ILE A 164 1.10 -2.46 17.81
N LEU A 165 0.91 -2.11 16.53
CA LEU A 165 0.35 -0.83 16.11
C LEU A 165 -1.01 -0.93 15.40
N ARG A 166 -1.80 -1.99 15.60
CA ARG A 166 -3.09 -2.31 14.92
C ARG A 166 -3.93 -1.08 14.53
N VAL A 167 -3.58 -0.46 13.41
CA VAL A 167 -4.53 0.18 12.53
C VAL A 167 -5.02 -0.96 11.65
N LEU A 168 -6.21 -1.41 12.00
CA LEU A 168 -6.93 -2.53 11.43
C LEU A 168 -7.28 -2.25 9.97
N CYS A 169 -6.34 -2.53 9.07
CA CYS A 169 -6.55 -2.42 7.63
C CYS A 169 -7.10 -3.73 7.04
N ASN A 170 -7.92 -4.46 7.82
CA ASN A 170 -8.65 -5.65 7.41
C ASN A 170 -7.82 -6.81 6.85
N TYR A 171 -6.69 -7.14 7.51
CA TYR A 171 -6.12 -8.49 7.50
C TYR A 171 -7.03 -9.56 8.18
N GLY A 172 -8.28 -9.21 8.51
CA GLY A 172 -9.27 -10.16 9.05
C GLY A 172 -9.17 -10.43 10.55
N CYS A 173 -8.22 -9.82 11.25
CA CYS A 173 -8.07 -9.99 12.69
C CYS A 173 -8.95 -9.01 13.49
N GLU A 174 -9.48 -9.47 14.63
CA GLU A 174 -10.31 -8.71 15.57
C GLU A 174 -9.76 -7.31 15.89
N THR A 175 -10.63 -6.34 16.09
CA THR A 175 -10.26 -4.98 16.46
C THR A 175 -9.95 -4.91 17.97
N TYR A 176 -8.67 -4.89 18.37
CA TYR A 176 -8.32 -4.49 19.74
C TYR A 176 -8.25 -2.97 19.81
N LYS A 177 -9.09 -2.35 20.65
CA LYS A 177 -8.94 -0.92 21.01
C LYS A 177 -7.67 -0.79 21.85
N TYR A 178 -6.62 -0.25 21.26
CA TYR A 178 -5.43 0.16 22.01
C TYR A 178 -5.62 1.58 22.54
N ASN A 179 -5.04 1.87 23.70
CA ASN A 179 -4.99 3.21 24.25
C ASN A 179 -4.07 4.07 23.35
N GLU A 180 -4.54 5.24 22.90
CA GLU A 180 -3.75 6.15 22.06
C GLU A 180 -2.40 6.49 22.71
N GLN A 181 -2.34 6.60 24.04
CA GLN A 181 -1.11 6.87 24.78
C GLN A 181 -0.07 5.77 24.62
N GLU A 182 -0.48 4.50 24.57
CA GLU A 182 0.42 3.37 24.36
C GLU A 182 0.99 3.39 22.94
N ILE A 183 0.14 3.68 21.93
CA ILE A 183 0.58 3.82 20.54
C ILE A 183 1.62 4.94 20.40
N PHE A 184 1.37 6.09 21.03
CA PHE A 184 2.33 7.21 21.03
C PHE A 184 3.63 6.85 21.74
N PHE A 185 3.55 6.13 22.86
CA PHE A 185 4.73 5.64 23.59
C PHE A 185 5.58 4.71 22.72
N TYR A 186 4.98 3.71 22.06
CA TYR A 186 5.72 2.80 21.17
C TYR A 186 6.28 3.49 19.93
N ARG A 187 5.56 4.45 19.34
CA ARG A 187 6.08 5.24 18.22
C ARG A 187 7.25 6.12 18.64
N GLY A 188 7.14 6.77 19.80
CA GLY A 188 8.20 7.59 20.38
C GLY A 188 9.44 6.76 20.71
N SER A 189 9.27 5.60 21.35
CA SER A 189 10.39 4.72 21.71
C SER A 189 11.10 4.15 20.48
N LEU A 190 10.37 3.77 19.44
CA LEU A 190 10.98 3.32 18.17
C LEU A 190 11.79 4.44 17.50
N PHE A 191 11.25 5.66 17.47
CA PHE A 191 11.95 6.84 16.96
C PHE A 191 13.22 7.15 17.76
N ILE A 192 13.14 7.12 19.08
CA ILE A 192 14.30 7.34 19.97
C ILE A 192 15.35 6.26 19.74
N THR A 193 14.93 5.00 19.59
CA THR A 193 15.87 3.89 19.37
C THR A 193 16.55 3.99 18.01
N MET A 194 15.81 4.35 16.95
CA MET A 194 16.39 4.62 15.63
C MET A 194 17.33 5.84 15.64
N PHE A 195 16.98 6.90 16.38
CA PHE A 195 17.81 8.08 16.54
C PHE A 195 19.12 7.77 17.29
N ILE A 196 19.04 6.98 18.36
CA ILE A 196 20.22 6.50 19.11
C ILE A 196 21.09 5.62 18.22
N LEU A 197 20.50 4.67 17.48
CA LEU A 197 21.23 3.81 16.54
C LEU A 197 21.95 4.63 15.46
N TYR A 198 21.28 5.64 14.89
CA TYR A 198 21.89 6.57 13.94
C TYR A 198 23.07 7.31 14.56
N PHE A 199 22.91 7.85 15.78
CA PHE A 199 23.98 8.55 16.48
C PHE A 199 25.18 7.65 16.77
N VAL A 200 24.93 6.44 17.27
CA VAL A 200 25.99 5.45 17.53
C VAL A 200 26.71 5.08 16.23
N LEU A 201 26.00 4.85 15.14
CA LEU A 201 26.62 4.46 13.86
C LEU A 201 27.41 5.60 13.17
N HIS A 202 27.09 6.86 13.44
CA HIS A 202 27.77 8.02 12.82
C HIS A 202 28.77 8.74 13.71
N PHE A 203 28.70 8.58 15.03
CA PHE A 203 29.62 9.22 15.98
C PHE A 203 30.49 8.24 16.76
N SER A 204 30.45 6.93 16.43
CA SER A 204 31.39 5.93 16.96
C SER A 204 32.52 5.57 15.98
N MET A 205 32.79 6.43 15.00
CA MET A 205 34.06 6.47 14.24
C MET A 205 34.84 7.70 14.66
#